data_AF-A0A4Y2ME49-F1
#
_entry.id   AF-A0A4Y2ME49-F1
#
_cell.length_a   1.000
_cell.length_b   1.000
_cell.length_c   1.000
_cell.angle_alpha   90.00
_cell.angle_beta   90.00
_cell.angle_gamma   90.00
#
_symmetry.space_group_name_H-M   'P 1'
#
loop_
_entity.id
_entity.type
_entity.pdbx_description
1 polymer ?
#
loop_
_entity_poly.entity_id
_entity_poly.type
_entity_poly.pdbx_seq_one_letter_code
_entity_poly.pdbx_strand_id
1 'polypeptide(L)'
;MDVLKSKRSQFRRLFTKALNDFEKSELDLSINERILKIKLIEEKAKPMLKMEETYREELIKNENNETIINHEFDESECYIAKWRIAESKLASLLAERDSRSVVNESFNQNAILRYPKLKLPTFDGNIKN
;
A
#
# COMPACT_ATOMS: atom_id res chain seq x y z
N MET A 1 -31.59 12.12 9.04
CA MET A 1 -30.65 11.65 7.98
C MET A 1 -29.70 12.74 7.48
N ASP A 2 -30.11 13.99 7.34
CA ASP A 2 -29.27 15.05 6.72
C ASP A 2 -27.94 15.32 7.41
N VAL A 3 -27.92 15.34 8.75
CA VAL A 3 -26.69 15.54 9.53
C VAL A 3 -25.68 14.41 9.26
N LEU A 4 -26.17 13.17 9.17
CA LEU A 4 -25.35 11.99 8.91
C LEU A 4 -24.78 12.04 7.49
N LYS A 5 -25.63 12.37 6.49
CA LYS A 5 -25.23 12.54 5.09
C LYS A 5 -24.20 13.66 4.92
N SER A 6 -24.39 14.78 5.62
CA SER A 6 -23.45 15.91 5.61
C SER A 6 -22.08 15.53 6.18
N LYS A 7 -22.04 14.93 7.37
CA LYS A 7 -20.78 14.48 7.99
C LYS A 7 -20.10 13.38 7.17
N ARG A 8 -20.85 12.43 6.60
CA ARG A 8 -20.35 11.41 5.66
C ARG A 8 -19.64 12.06 4.47
N SER A 9 -20.27 13.08 3.87
CA SER A 9 -19.68 13.85 2.77
C SER A 9 -18.36 14.54 3.17
N GLN A 10 -18.29 15.09 4.38
CA GLN A 10 -17.06 15.72 4.89
C GLN A 10 -15.90 14.71 5.00
N PHE A 11 -16.15 13.53 5.57
CA PHE A 11 -15.11 12.49 5.66
C PHE A 11 -14.67 11.98 4.27
N ARG A 12 -15.63 11.74 3.35
CA ARG A 12 -15.32 11.36 1.96
C ARG A 12 -14.42 12.39 1.28
N ARG A 13 -14.69 13.69 1.45
CA ARG A 13 -13.89 14.78 0.87
C ARG A 13 -12.47 14.81 1.45
N LEU A 14 -12.33 14.67 2.77
CA LEU A 14 -11.02 14.65 3.43
C LEU A 14 -10.18 13.45 2.97
N PHE A 15 -10.79 12.27 2.93
CA PHE A 15 -10.15 11.05 2.44
C PHE A 15 -9.71 11.18 0.98
N THR A 16 -10.64 11.59 0.10
CA THR A 16 -10.36 11.70 -1.34
C THR A 16 -9.31 12.76 -1.64
N LYS A 17 -9.31 13.89 -0.91
CA LYS A 17 -8.28 14.90 -1.05
C LYS A 17 -6.91 14.34 -0.68
N ALA A 18 -6.79 13.69 0.47
CA ALA A 18 -5.53 13.10 0.91
C ALA A 18 -5.02 12.02 -0.07
N LEU A 19 -5.93 11.19 -0.60
CA LEU A 19 -5.62 10.17 -1.60
C LEU A 19 -5.12 10.79 -2.91
N ASN A 20 -5.84 11.77 -3.46
CA ASN A 20 -5.44 12.45 -4.70
C ASN A 20 -4.10 13.19 -4.54
N ASP A 21 -3.86 13.82 -3.40
CA ASP A 21 -2.59 14.51 -3.12
C ASP A 21 -1.42 13.51 -3.00
N PHE A 22 -1.68 12.32 -2.47
CA PHE A 22 -0.71 11.21 -2.50
C PHE A 22 -0.44 10.73 -3.92
N GLU A 23 -1.48 10.39 -4.70
CA GLU A 23 -1.33 9.88 -6.08
C GLU A 23 -0.53 10.82 -6.97
N LYS A 24 -0.74 12.14 -6.83
CA LYS A 24 0.03 13.16 -7.59
C LYS A 24 1.52 13.20 -7.26
N SER A 25 1.87 12.87 -6.02
CA SER A 25 3.26 12.93 -5.54
C SER A 25 3.90 11.56 -5.42
N GLU A 26 3.16 10.47 -5.69
CA GLU A 26 3.59 9.11 -5.37
C GLU A 26 4.95 8.78 -5.98
N LEU A 27 5.14 9.09 -7.27
CA LEU A 27 6.35 8.72 -8.02
C LEU A 27 7.60 9.43 -7.49
N ASP A 28 7.47 10.63 -6.94
CA ASP A 28 8.58 11.46 -6.45
C ASP A 28 9.01 11.09 -5.02
N LEU A 29 8.22 10.28 -4.32
CA LEU A 29 8.47 9.94 -2.91
C LEU A 29 9.30 8.65 -2.77
N SER A 30 10.17 8.64 -1.76
CA SER A 30 10.82 7.42 -1.28
C SER A 30 9.82 6.43 -0.68
N ILE A 31 10.20 5.16 -0.55
CA ILE A 31 9.34 4.11 0.05
C ILE A 31 8.85 4.50 1.44
N ASN A 32 9.74 5.03 2.29
CA ASN A 32 9.38 5.42 3.66
C ASN A 32 8.36 6.57 3.67
N GLU A 33 8.52 7.54 2.77
CA GLU A 33 7.57 8.65 2.63
C GLU A 33 6.22 8.18 2.09
N ARG A 34 6.21 7.26 1.10
CA ARG A 34 4.98 6.64 0.60
C ARG A 34 4.22 5.92 1.71
N ILE A 35 4.92 5.11 2.52
CA ILE A 35 4.36 4.42 3.68
C ILE A 35 3.76 5.42 4.68
N LEU A 36 4.50 6.48 5.03
CA LEU A 36 4.02 7.51 5.96
C LEU A 36 2.77 8.22 5.44
N LYS A 37 2.74 8.60 4.15
CA LYS A 37 1.57 9.25 3.56
C LYS A 37 0.36 8.32 3.50
N ILE A 38 0.52 7.05 3.17
CA ILE A 38 -0.62 6.11 3.17
C ILE A 38 -1.13 5.84 4.59
N LYS A 39 -0.27 5.77 5.60
CA LYS A 39 -0.71 5.72 7.02
C LYS A 39 -1.48 6.98 7.43
N LEU A 40 -1.11 8.15 6.94
CA LEU A 40 -1.90 9.37 7.17
C LEU A 40 -3.29 9.27 6.50
N ILE A 41 -3.38 8.67 5.30
CA ILE A 41 -4.65 8.41 4.62
C ILE A 41 -5.48 7.41 5.43
N GLU A 42 -4.87 6.37 6.02
CA GLU A 42 -5.54 5.42 6.92
C GLU A 42 -6.28 6.13 8.07
N GLU A 43 -5.61 7.09 8.72
CA GLU A 43 -6.21 7.88 9.80
C GLU A 43 -7.41 8.72 9.32
N LYS A 44 -7.47 9.09 8.03
CA LYS A 44 -8.64 9.74 7.42
C LYS A 44 -9.70 8.73 6.99
N ALA A 45 -9.31 7.53 6.59
CA ALA A 45 -10.20 6.47 6.16
C ALA A 45 -10.99 5.87 7.33
N LYS A 46 -10.38 5.69 8.51
CA LYS A 46 -11.04 5.17 9.72
C LYS A 46 -12.38 5.85 10.05
N PRO A 47 -12.44 7.18 10.25
CA PRO A 47 -13.71 7.84 10.54
C PRO A 47 -14.67 7.84 9.34
N MET A 48 -14.16 7.81 8.09
CA MET A 48 -14.99 7.64 6.90
C MET A 48 -15.71 6.29 6.91
N LEU A 49 -14.97 5.19 7.09
CA LEU A 49 -15.52 3.83 7.08
C LEU A 49 -16.56 3.63 8.19
N LYS A 50 -16.26 4.09 9.41
CA LYS A 50 -17.21 4.07 10.52
C LYS A 50 -18.51 4.82 10.17
N MET A 51 -18.38 5.93 9.46
CA MET A 51 -19.52 6.72 9.04
C MET A 51 -20.32 6.07 7.90
N GLU A 52 -19.66 5.39 6.96
CA GLU A 52 -20.35 4.58 5.95
C GLU A 52 -21.19 3.49 6.59
N GLU A 53 -20.63 2.75 7.55
CA GLU A 53 -21.34 1.69 8.28
C GLU A 53 -22.55 2.24 9.03
N THR A 54 -22.37 3.29 9.84
CA THR A 54 -23.47 3.93 10.58
C THR A 54 -24.55 4.45 9.63
N TYR A 55 -24.17 5.03 8.48
CA TYR A 55 -25.13 5.50 7.50
C TYR A 55 -25.94 4.37 6.87
N ARG A 56 -25.30 3.26 6.53
CA ARG A 56 -25.97 2.09 5.94
C ARG A 56 -27.00 1.50 6.92
N GLU A 57 -26.63 1.34 8.19
CA GLU A 57 -27.55 0.86 9.23
C GLU A 57 -28.76 1.77 9.39
N GLU A 58 -28.54 3.10 9.43
CA GLU A 58 -29.63 4.07 9.55
C GLU A 58 -30.47 4.18 8.28
N LEU A 59 -29.88 3.97 7.11
CA LEU A 59 -30.62 3.99 5.84
C LEU A 59 -31.58 2.79 5.75
N ILE A 60 -31.12 1.58 6.08
CA ILE A 60 -31.97 0.37 6.05
C ILE A 60 -33.17 0.52 7.01
N LYS A 61 -32.99 1.19 8.15
CA LYS A 61 -34.08 1.39 9.13
C LYS A 61 -35.13 2.41 8.69
N ASN A 62 -34.72 3.43 7.94
CA ASN A 62 -35.52 4.63 7.72
C ASN A 62 -36.00 4.81 6.28
N GLU A 63 -35.37 4.15 5.30
CA GLU A 63 -35.73 4.19 3.89
C GLU A 63 -36.33 2.84 3.49
N ASN A 64 -37.40 2.87 2.70
CA ASN A 64 -38.07 1.66 2.19
C ASN A 64 -37.88 1.50 0.68
N ASN A 65 -37.38 2.52 -0.01
CA ASN A 65 -37.13 2.47 -1.44
C ASN A 65 -35.81 1.77 -1.74
N GLU A 66 -35.90 0.52 -2.19
CA GLU A 66 -34.76 -0.32 -2.57
C GLU A 66 -33.86 0.33 -3.63
N THR A 67 -34.42 1.09 -4.57
CA THR A 67 -33.61 1.79 -5.59
C THR A 67 -32.72 2.87 -4.96
N ILE A 68 -33.24 3.59 -3.97
CA ILE A 68 -32.47 4.61 -3.23
C ILE A 68 -31.39 3.94 -2.36
N ILE A 69 -31.75 2.85 -1.68
CA ILE A 69 -30.82 2.07 -0.84
C ILE A 69 -29.65 1.55 -1.68
N ASN A 70 -29.95 0.88 -2.79
CA ASN A 70 -28.92 0.30 -3.67
C ASN A 70 -27.98 1.38 -4.23
N HIS A 71 -28.53 2.49 -4.71
CA HIS A 71 -27.70 3.60 -5.21
C HIS A 71 -26.75 4.15 -4.13
N GLU A 72 -27.24 4.36 -2.91
CA GLU A 72 -26.42 4.87 -1.80
C GLU A 72 -25.35 3.85 -1.36
N PHE A 73 -25.64 2.55 -1.47
CA PHE A 73 -24.71 1.47 -1.18
C PHE A 73 -23.62 1.36 -2.24
N ASP A 74 -23.97 1.43 -3.52
CA ASP A 74 -23.03 1.46 -4.64
C ASP A 74 -22.06 2.65 -4.52
N GLU A 75 -22.57 3.82 -4.17
CA GLU A 75 -21.73 5.00 -3.93
C GLU A 75 -20.77 4.78 -2.76
N SER A 76 -21.24 4.14 -1.69
CA SER A 76 -20.45 3.81 -0.51
C SER A 76 -19.33 2.79 -0.82
N GLU A 77 -19.65 1.74 -1.57
CA GLU A 77 -18.69 0.72 -2.02
C GLU A 77 -17.54 1.33 -2.84
N CYS A 78 -17.82 2.35 -3.66
CA CYS A 78 -16.79 3.06 -4.40
C CYS A 78 -15.68 3.64 -3.49
N TYR A 79 -16.04 4.22 -2.35
CA TYR A 79 -15.05 4.77 -1.41
C TYR A 79 -14.33 3.69 -0.61
N ILE A 80 -15.03 2.61 -0.25
CA ILE A 80 -14.42 1.45 0.43
C ILE A 80 -13.40 0.79 -0.49
N ALA A 81 -13.73 0.60 -1.77
CA ALA A 81 -12.82 0.05 -2.77
C ALA A 81 -11.55 0.91 -2.93
N LYS A 82 -11.69 2.24 -2.99
CA LYS A 82 -10.53 3.15 -3.01
C LYS A 82 -9.62 2.95 -1.81
N TRP A 83 -10.20 2.81 -0.61
CA TRP A 83 -9.41 2.52 0.59
C TRP A 83 -8.73 1.15 0.52
N ARG A 84 -9.42 0.09 0.07
CA ARG A 84 -8.82 -1.25 -0.07
C ARG A 84 -7.62 -1.28 -1.04
N ILE A 85 -7.67 -0.49 -2.10
CA ILE A 85 -6.55 -0.34 -3.03
C ILE A 85 -5.36 0.31 -2.32
N ALA A 86 -5.59 1.40 -1.57
CA ALA A 86 -4.54 2.07 -0.80
C ALA A 86 -3.95 1.17 0.30
N GLU A 87 -4.79 0.40 1.00
CA GLU A 87 -4.38 -0.58 2.01
C GLU A 87 -3.52 -1.69 1.41
N SER A 88 -3.92 -2.25 0.26
CA SER A 88 -3.13 -3.26 -0.46
C SER A 88 -1.78 -2.69 -0.90
N LYS A 89 -1.76 -1.44 -1.36
CA LYS A 89 -0.52 -0.74 -1.71
C LYS A 89 0.40 -0.54 -0.50
N LEU A 90 -0.15 -0.21 0.67
CA LEU A 90 0.62 -0.14 1.92
C LEU A 90 1.26 -1.48 2.27
N ALA A 91 0.50 -2.58 2.16
CA ALA A 91 1.03 -3.93 2.39
C ALA A 91 2.20 -4.26 1.45
N SER A 92 2.06 -3.95 0.15
CA SER A 92 3.13 -4.14 -0.83
C SER A 92 4.37 -3.31 -0.52
N LEU A 93 4.21 -2.04 -0.14
CA LEU A 93 5.34 -1.17 0.20
C LEU A 93 6.08 -1.63 1.47
N LEU A 94 5.36 -2.16 2.46
CA LEU A 94 5.97 -2.74 3.66
C LEU A 94 6.80 -3.97 3.30
N ALA A 95 6.27 -4.88 2.48
CA ALA A 95 7.00 -6.05 2.00
C ALA A 95 8.23 -5.67 1.18
N GLU A 96 8.13 -4.64 0.33
CA GLU A 96 9.27 -4.14 -0.46
C GLU A 96 10.35 -3.53 0.44
N ARG A 97 9.95 -2.74 1.45
CA ARG A 97 10.89 -2.18 2.43
C ARG A 97 11.66 -3.29 3.16
N ASP A 98 10.96 -4.30 3.63
CA ASP A 98 11.56 -5.39 4.41
C ASP A 98 12.51 -6.24 3.54
N SER A 99 12.15 -6.53 2.28
CA SER A 99 13.03 -7.24 1.36
C SER A 99 14.31 -6.47 1.02
N ARG A 100 14.24 -5.14 0.84
CA ARG A 100 15.45 -4.29 0.66
C ARG A 100 16.32 -4.25 1.91
N SER A 101 15.72 -4.32 3.10
CA SER A 101 16.46 -4.40 4.37
C SER A 101 17.30 -5.69 4.44
N VAL A 102 16.69 -6.83 4.10
CA VAL A 102 17.38 -8.15 4.10
C VAL A 102 18.54 -8.18 3.09
N VAL A 103 18.36 -7.57 1.92
CA VAL A 103 19.40 -7.49 0.90
C VAL A 103 20.57 -6.62 1.38
N ASN A 104 20.31 -5.48 2.04
CA ASN A 104 21.38 -4.62 2.54
C ASN A 104 22.18 -5.25 3.71
N GLU A 105 21.56 -6.11 4.53
CA GLU A 105 22.28 -6.89 5.55
C GLU A 105 23.16 -7.99 4.94
N SER A 106 22.76 -8.58 3.81
CA SER A 106 23.56 -9.64 3.15
C SER A 106 24.82 -9.09 2.46
N PHE A 107 24.85 -7.80 2.08
CA PHE A 107 26.03 -7.17 1.48
C PHE A 107 27.19 -6.92 2.47
N ASN A 108 26.97 -7.01 3.78
CA ASN A 108 28.07 -7.05 4.77
C ASN A 108 28.70 -8.45 4.92
N GLN A 109 28.24 -9.44 4.14
CA GLN A 109 28.82 -10.78 4.07
C GLN A 109 29.62 -11.01 2.78
N ASN A 110 30.26 -9.98 2.24
CA ASN A 110 31.45 -10.18 1.40
C ASN A 110 32.62 -10.67 2.27
N ALA A 111 32.42 -11.78 2.98
CA ALA A 111 33.49 -12.67 3.37
C ALA A 111 34.16 -13.08 2.06
N ILE A 112 35.35 -12.51 1.84
CA ILE A 112 36.27 -12.82 0.75
C ILE A 112 36.15 -14.30 0.44
N LEU A 113 35.51 -14.64 -0.68
CA LEU A 113 35.51 -15.99 -1.25
C LEU A 113 36.97 -16.27 -1.64
N ARG A 114 37.77 -16.74 -0.67
CA ARG A 114 39.09 -17.30 -0.90
C ARG A 114 38.87 -18.66 -1.56
N TYR A 115 38.61 -18.64 -2.86
CA TYR A 115 38.75 -19.84 -3.65
C TYR A 115 40.19 -20.35 -3.49
N PRO A 116 40.40 -21.66 -3.22
CA PRO A 116 41.73 -22.21 -3.26
C PRO A 116 42.28 -21.99 -4.67
N LYS A 117 43.46 -21.36 -4.77
CA LYS A 117 44.11 -21.12 -6.06
C LYS A 117 44.28 -22.47 -6.78
N LEU A 118 43.63 -22.61 -7.93
CA LEU A 118 43.78 -23.77 -8.80
C LEU A 118 45.25 -23.81 -9.24
N LYS A 119 46.02 -24.79 -8.75
CA LYS A 119 47.39 -25.01 -9.22
C LYS A 119 47.31 -25.71 -10.57
N LEU A 120 47.64 -25.00 -11.63
CA LEU A 120 47.83 -25.62 -12.94
C LEU A 120 49.09 -26.50 -12.91
N PRO A 121 49.06 -27.70 -13.49
CA PRO A 121 50.28 -28.48 -13.66
C PRO A 121 51.22 -27.73 -14.61
N THR A 122 52.46 -27.52 -14.16
CA THR A 122 53.52 -26.96 -14.99
C THR A 122 53.87 -27.97 -16.08
N PHE A 123 53.66 -27.58 -17.33
CA PHE A 123 54.08 -28.36 -18.49
C PHE A 123 55.62 -28.40 -18.54
N ASP A 124 56.21 -29.55 -18.24
CA ASP A 124 57.63 -29.83 -18.42
C ASP A 124 57.81 -30.35 -19.85
N GLY A 125 58.13 -29.45 -20.77
CA GLY A 125 58.08 -29.67 -22.21
C GLY A 125 59.12 -30.65 -22.76
N ASN A 126 58.98 -31.93 -22.45
CA ASN A 126 59.70 -33.00 -23.13
C ASN A 126 58.87 -33.54 -24.29
N ILE A 127 58.85 -32.78 -25.38
CA ILE A 127 58.39 -33.27 -26.69
C ILE A 127 59.60 -33.96 -27.34
N LYS A 128 59.61 -35.29 -27.36
CA LYS A 128 60.53 -36.06 -28.21
C LYS A 128 59.98 -36.02 -29.63
N ASN A 129 60.74 -35.43 -30.56
CA ASN A 129 60.53 -35.51 -32.00
C ASN A 129 60.69 -36.94 -32.51
#